data_AF-A0AAW9ZXV3-F1
#
_entry.id   AF-A0AAW9ZXV3-F1
#
_cell.length_a   1.000
_cell.length_b   1.000
_cell.length_c   1.000
_cell.angle_alpha   90.00
_cell.angle_beta   90.00
_cell.angle_gamma   90.00
#
_symmetry.space_group_name_H-M   'P 1'
#
loop_
_entity.id
_entity.type
_entity.pdbx_description
1 polymer ?
#
loop_
_entity_poly.entity_id
_entity_poly.type
_entity_poly.pdbx_seq_one_letter_code
_entity_poly.pdbx_strand_id
1 'polypeptide(L)'
;ESEAHEEQKRMVRAFLSKYEKHDMGYYERPWNKDKGFESLLKLKYEYQWGTEVQFGLVYGKFVRFDIFGRSKDEIQLTDRCPLVAIEIVDTHFHSREAFKVLLETSRNIPLVVAYYFIPVAPRLNCVKKPERSNGYSRIRLQCYIADGSFWFRNERVEEMAGVAPESPDVYYNFIREKLCADGYIRPSN
;
A
#
# COMPACT_ATOMS: atom_id res chain seq x y z
N GLU A 1 -5.96 -16.76 7.11
CA GLU A 1 -6.40 -15.94 5.95
C GLU A 1 -7.41 -16.71 5.12
N SER A 2 -8.20 -16.01 4.30
CA SER A 2 -9.16 -16.63 3.38
C SER A 2 -8.48 -17.11 2.10
N GLU A 3 -9.14 -18.01 1.36
CA GLU A 3 -8.66 -18.42 0.03
C GLU A 3 -8.51 -17.24 -0.93
N ALA A 4 -9.44 -16.28 -0.86
CA ALA A 4 -9.40 -15.05 -1.65
C ALA A 4 -8.16 -14.20 -1.36
N HIS A 5 -7.74 -14.12 -0.09
CA HIS A 5 -6.50 -13.44 0.29
C HIS A 5 -5.28 -14.09 -0.37
N GLU A 6 -5.16 -15.42 -0.31
CA GLU A 6 -4.03 -16.15 -0.89
C GLU A 6 -3.99 -16.08 -2.42
N GLU A 7 -5.15 -16.13 -3.07
CA GLU A 7 -5.27 -15.96 -4.51
C GLU A 7 -4.81 -14.55 -4.94
N GLN A 8 -5.32 -13.52 -4.23
CA GLN A 8 -5.01 -12.14 -4.53
C GLN A 8 -3.53 -11.82 -4.27
N LYS A 9 -2.95 -12.32 -3.17
CA LYS A 9 -1.51 -12.22 -2.84
C LYS A 9 -0.65 -12.81 -3.97
N ARG A 10 -0.94 -14.04 -4.40
CA ARG A 10 -0.23 -14.69 -5.52
C ARG A 10 -0.35 -13.91 -6.81
N MET A 11 -1.54 -13.44 -7.15
CA MET A 11 -1.78 -12.71 -8.40
C MET A 11 -0.97 -11.40 -8.43
N VAL A 12 -1.05 -10.60 -7.36
CA VAL A 12 -0.33 -9.31 -7.27
C VAL A 12 1.18 -9.55 -7.29
N ARG A 13 1.68 -10.52 -6.52
CA ARG A 13 3.12 -10.83 -6.53
C ARG A 13 3.60 -11.31 -7.90
N ALA A 14 2.86 -12.19 -8.56
CA ALA A 14 3.21 -12.67 -9.89
C ALA A 14 3.23 -11.53 -10.92
N PHE A 15 2.28 -10.59 -10.81
CA PHE A 15 2.25 -9.39 -11.65
C PHE A 15 3.49 -8.51 -11.42
N LEU A 16 3.83 -8.27 -10.15
CA LEU A 16 5.01 -7.48 -9.76
C LEU A 16 6.30 -8.10 -10.25
N SER A 17 6.45 -9.42 -10.13
CA SER A 17 7.66 -10.11 -10.60
C SER A 17 7.77 -10.20 -12.13
N LYS A 18 6.67 -9.98 -12.86
CA LYS A 18 6.64 -10.10 -14.32
C LYS A 18 7.11 -8.84 -15.05
N TYR A 19 6.93 -7.66 -14.44
CA TYR A 19 7.26 -6.39 -15.06
C TYR A 19 8.28 -5.66 -14.21
N GLU A 20 9.27 -5.03 -14.84
CA GLU A 20 10.35 -4.36 -14.10
C GLU A 20 9.94 -3.00 -13.53
N LYS A 21 8.99 -2.31 -14.20
CA LYS A 21 8.60 -0.94 -13.88
C LYS A 21 7.15 -0.87 -13.44
N HIS A 22 6.92 -0.16 -12.35
CA HIS A 22 5.58 -0.01 -11.76
C HIS A 22 5.26 1.45 -11.46
N ASP A 23 4.06 1.87 -11.84
CA ASP A 23 3.45 3.15 -11.47
C ASP A 23 2.27 2.84 -10.55
N MET A 24 2.47 3.08 -9.26
CA MET A 24 1.46 2.91 -8.22
C MET A 24 0.70 4.21 -8.06
N GLY A 25 -0.63 4.14 -8.11
CA GLY A 25 -1.44 5.35 -8.19
C GLY A 25 -2.93 5.11 -8.33
N TYR A 26 -3.66 6.12 -8.78
CA TYR A 26 -5.11 6.06 -8.92
C TYR A 26 -5.64 6.87 -10.10
N TYR A 27 -6.90 6.63 -10.45
CA TYR A 27 -7.67 7.52 -11.32
C TYR A 27 -8.60 8.35 -10.42
N GLU A 28 -8.70 9.67 -10.65
CA GLU A 28 -9.63 10.54 -9.89
C GLU A 28 -11.05 9.97 -9.84
N ARG A 29 -11.51 9.37 -10.95
CA ARG A 29 -12.75 8.61 -11.02
C ARG A 29 -12.47 7.21 -11.50
N PRO A 30 -13.05 6.16 -10.89
CA PRO A 30 -12.71 4.78 -11.22
C PRO A 30 -12.93 4.36 -12.67
N TRP A 31 -13.81 5.06 -13.39
CA TRP A 31 -14.17 4.79 -14.78
C TRP A 31 -13.61 5.80 -15.79
N ASN A 32 -12.97 6.88 -15.34
CA ASN A 32 -12.54 7.96 -16.23
C ASN A 32 -11.04 7.85 -16.55
N LYS A 33 -10.71 7.19 -17.67
CA LYS A 33 -9.33 7.08 -18.18
C LYS A 33 -8.84 8.39 -18.80
N ASP A 34 -9.75 9.27 -19.20
CA ASP A 34 -9.44 10.52 -19.90
C ASP A 34 -8.87 11.59 -18.96
N LYS A 35 -9.18 11.48 -17.66
CA LYS A 35 -8.59 12.32 -16.60
C LYS A 35 -7.17 11.92 -16.19
N GLY A 36 -6.58 10.90 -16.83
CA GLY A 36 -5.22 10.48 -16.55
C GLY A 36 -5.07 9.66 -15.26
N PHE A 37 -3.91 9.01 -15.13
CA PHE A 37 -3.54 8.24 -13.94
C PHE A 37 -2.65 9.12 -13.07
N GLU A 38 -3.10 9.41 -11.85
CA GLU A 38 -2.32 10.14 -10.86
C GLU A 38 -1.33 9.20 -10.21
N SER A 39 -0.06 9.58 -10.24
CA SER A 39 1.04 8.75 -9.79
C SER A 39 1.40 9.09 -8.34
N LEU A 40 1.36 8.08 -7.49
CA LEU A 40 1.79 8.17 -6.09
C LEU A 40 3.25 7.73 -5.94
N LEU A 41 3.64 6.64 -6.61
CA LEU A 41 4.98 6.09 -6.54
C LEU A 41 5.38 5.45 -7.88
N LYS A 42 6.49 5.92 -8.46
CA LYS A 42 7.07 5.33 -9.69
C LYS A 42 8.33 4.55 -9.37
N LEU A 43 8.21 3.23 -9.44
CA LEU A 43 9.33 2.31 -9.32
C LEU A 43 10.00 2.15 -10.68
N LYS A 44 11.11 2.87 -10.87
CA LYS A 44 11.86 2.89 -12.14
C LYS A 44 12.88 1.75 -12.26
N TYR A 45 13.31 1.22 -11.12
CA TYR A 45 14.35 0.21 -10.97
C TYR A 45 13.73 -1.19 -10.85
N GLU A 46 14.53 -2.23 -11.10
CA GLU A 46 14.11 -3.60 -10.85
C GLU A 46 13.95 -3.82 -9.33
N TYR A 47 12.77 -4.26 -8.92
CA TYR A 47 12.47 -4.62 -7.54
C TYR A 47 12.43 -6.13 -7.38
N GLN A 48 13.04 -6.64 -6.31
CA GLN A 48 12.87 -8.01 -5.89
C GLN A 48 11.67 -8.11 -4.96
N TRP A 49 10.69 -8.95 -5.33
CA TRP A 49 9.44 -9.13 -4.58
C TRP A 49 9.40 -10.47 -3.86
N GLY A 50 9.33 -10.43 -2.54
CA GLY A 50 9.09 -11.59 -1.66
C GLY A 50 7.66 -11.63 -1.13
N THR A 51 7.24 -12.79 -0.63
CA THR A 51 5.97 -12.97 0.10
C THR A 51 6.25 -13.35 1.54
N GLU A 52 5.38 -12.93 2.46
CA GLU A 52 5.49 -13.26 3.88
C GLU A 52 6.86 -12.90 4.48
N VAL A 53 7.42 -11.78 4.01
CA VAL A 53 8.75 -11.34 4.40
C VAL A 53 8.69 -10.75 5.81
N GLN A 54 9.48 -11.31 6.71
CA GLN A 54 9.70 -10.73 8.03
C GLN A 54 10.61 -9.51 7.92
N PHE A 55 10.07 -8.36 8.32
CA PHE A 55 10.74 -7.08 8.36
C PHE A 55 10.98 -6.67 9.81
N GLY A 56 12.25 -6.48 10.18
CA GLY A 56 12.63 -6.03 11.52
C GLY A 56 12.34 -4.54 11.70
N LEU A 57 11.58 -4.20 12.75
CA LEU A 57 11.17 -2.82 13.04
C LEU A 57 12.00 -2.23 14.19
N VAL A 58 12.20 -3.02 15.25
CA VAL A 58 13.11 -2.71 16.37
C VAL A 58 13.60 -4.03 16.96
N TYR A 59 14.62 -4.00 17.83
CA TYR A 59 15.18 -5.22 18.44
C TYR A 59 14.08 -6.12 19.04
N GLY A 60 13.92 -7.32 18.48
CA GLY A 60 12.94 -8.32 18.91
C GLY A 60 11.51 -8.12 18.41
N LYS A 61 11.22 -7.12 17.55
CA LYS A 61 9.90 -6.90 16.95
C LYS A 61 9.97 -6.93 15.43
N PHE A 62 9.11 -7.74 14.83
CA PHE A 62 9.01 -7.93 13.39
C PHE A 62 7.56 -7.73 12.94
N VAL A 63 7.38 -7.16 11.76
CA VAL A 63 6.12 -7.29 11.02
C VAL A 63 6.38 -8.21 9.84
N ARG A 64 5.39 -9.05 9.53
CA ARG A 64 5.42 -9.89 8.34
C ARG A 64 4.50 -9.25 7.31
N PHE A 65 5.07 -8.80 6.21
CA PHE A 65 4.30 -8.22 5.12
C PHE A 65 3.84 -9.30 4.14
N ASP A 66 2.65 -9.16 3.57
CA ASP A 66 2.13 -10.13 2.58
C ASP A 66 3.01 -10.17 1.34
N ILE A 67 3.36 -8.99 0.84
CA ILE A 67 4.29 -8.79 -0.26
C ILE A 67 5.26 -7.69 0.13
N PHE A 68 6.55 -7.92 -0.06
CA PHE A 68 7.59 -6.93 0.22
C PHE A 68 8.55 -6.80 -0.95
N GLY A 69 8.84 -5.56 -1.33
CA GLY A 69 9.69 -5.18 -2.43
C GLY A 69 10.82 -4.27 -1.99
N ARG A 70 12.01 -4.50 -2.54
CA ARG A 70 13.15 -3.60 -2.46
C ARG A 70 13.87 -3.56 -3.81
N SER A 71 14.56 -2.47 -4.11
CA SER A 71 15.41 -2.43 -5.31
C SER A 71 16.49 -3.50 -5.22
N LYS A 72 16.76 -4.14 -6.36
CA LYS A 72 17.80 -5.17 -6.51
C LYS A 72 19.20 -4.56 -6.58
N ASP A 73 19.31 -3.44 -7.27
CA ASP A 73 20.60 -2.81 -7.59
C ASP A 73 20.91 -1.63 -6.67
N GLU A 74 19.88 -0.91 -6.22
CA GLU A 74 20.03 0.27 -5.37
C GLU A 74 19.73 -0.07 -3.91
N ILE A 75 20.79 -0.41 -3.18
CA ILE A 75 20.69 -0.71 -1.73
C ILE A 75 20.37 0.56 -0.93
N GLN A 76 20.55 1.75 -1.52
CA GLN A 76 20.29 3.03 -0.87
C GLN A 76 18.79 3.23 -0.64
N LEU A 77 18.40 3.29 0.64
CA LEU A 77 17.04 3.61 1.07
C LEU A 77 16.77 5.11 0.87
N THR A 78 16.29 5.47 -0.31
CA THR A 78 15.93 6.84 -0.66
C THR A 78 14.49 6.91 -1.14
N ASP A 79 13.91 8.10 -1.22
CA ASP A 79 12.55 8.28 -1.76
C ASP A 79 12.40 7.84 -3.22
N ARG A 80 13.52 7.70 -3.96
CA ARG A 80 13.53 7.17 -5.33
C ARG A 80 13.54 5.65 -5.39
N CYS A 81 14.02 5.01 -4.31
CA CYS A 81 14.13 3.56 -4.16
C CYS A 81 13.59 3.14 -2.79
N PRO A 82 12.33 3.45 -2.44
CA PRO A 82 11.80 3.11 -1.12
C PRO A 82 11.59 1.60 -1.00
N LEU A 83 11.53 1.13 0.24
CA LEU A 83 10.92 -0.16 0.54
C LEU A 83 9.43 -0.08 0.25
N VAL A 84 8.87 -1.12 -0.34
CA VAL A 84 7.45 -1.18 -0.64
C VAL A 84 6.85 -2.45 -0.08
N ALA A 85 5.98 -2.31 0.91
CA ALA A 85 5.10 -3.38 1.36
C ALA A 85 3.74 -3.25 0.67
N ILE A 86 3.10 -4.37 0.36
CA ILE A 86 1.70 -4.41 -0.07
C ILE A 86 0.96 -5.39 0.83
N GLU A 87 -0.04 -4.87 1.54
CA GLU A 87 -0.90 -5.63 2.45
C GLU A 87 -2.23 -5.95 1.76
N ILE A 88 -2.56 -7.25 1.69
CA ILE A 88 -3.79 -7.76 1.09
C ILE A 88 -4.87 -7.80 2.17
N VAL A 89 -5.78 -6.84 2.13
CA VAL A 89 -6.83 -6.69 3.13
C VAL A 89 -8.12 -7.31 2.62
N ASP A 90 -8.53 -8.42 3.23
CA ASP A 90 -9.83 -9.06 2.98
C ASP A 90 -10.87 -8.65 4.04
N THR A 91 -10.61 -9.04 5.29
CA THR A 91 -11.56 -8.88 6.40
C THR A 91 -11.02 -8.03 7.54
N HIS A 92 -9.72 -8.06 7.81
CA HIS A 92 -9.12 -7.39 8.96
C HIS A 92 -8.05 -6.40 8.50
N PHE A 93 -8.17 -5.17 8.97
CA PHE A 93 -7.09 -4.20 8.93
C PHE A 93 -6.06 -4.49 10.03
N HIS A 94 -4.90 -3.84 10.01
CA HIS A 94 -3.89 -4.01 11.06
C HIS A 94 -4.46 -3.75 12.45
N SER A 95 -3.94 -4.44 13.46
CA SER A 95 -4.14 -3.99 14.83
C SER A 95 -3.58 -2.58 15.00
N ARG A 96 -4.15 -1.84 15.94
CA ARG A 96 -3.72 -0.48 16.26
C ARG A 96 -2.23 -0.40 16.58
N GLU A 97 -1.72 -1.38 17.32
CA GLU A 97 -0.32 -1.44 17.74
C GLU A 97 0.60 -1.64 16.52
N ALA A 98 0.25 -2.54 15.60
CA ALA A 98 1.01 -2.74 14.36
C ALA A 98 0.94 -1.48 13.49
N PHE A 99 -0.25 -0.90 13.34
CA PHE A 99 -0.47 0.32 12.58
C PHE A 99 0.40 1.49 13.08
N LYS A 100 0.45 1.72 14.40
CA LYS A 100 1.29 2.75 15.01
C LYS A 100 2.77 2.56 14.66
N VAL A 101 3.27 1.32 14.76
CA VAL A 101 4.68 1.04 14.46
C VAL A 101 4.98 1.24 12.98
N LEU A 102 4.04 0.91 12.08
CA LEU A 102 4.21 1.16 10.65
C LEU A 102 4.27 2.65 10.30
N LEU A 103 3.42 3.48 10.93
CA LEU A 103 3.50 4.93 10.81
C LEU A 103 4.89 5.42 11.25
N GLU A 104 5.29 5.10 12.48
CA GLU A 104 6.59 5.51 13.02
C GLU A 104 7.77 5.03 12.17
N THR A 105 7.70 3.81 11.65
CA THR A 105 8.74 3.26 10.77
C THR A 105 8.80 4.04 9.45
N SER A 106 7.66 4.28 8.80
CA SER A 106 7.60 5.05 7.55
C SER A 106 8.02 6.52 7.70
N ARG A 107 7.93 7.07 8.92
CA ARG A 107 8.45 8.40 9.26
C ARG A 107 9.99 8.43 9.27
N ASN A 108 10.60 7.31 9.67
CA ASN A 108 12.04 7.22 9.92
C ASN A 108 12.83 6.66 8.74
N ILE A 109 12.21 5.84 7.88
CA ILE A 109 12.83 5.29 6.68
C ILE A 109 11.90 5.41 5.46
N PRO A 110 12.43 5.50 4.23
CA PRO A 110 11.63 5.45 3.01
C PRO A 110 10.91 4.10 2.83
N LEU A 111 9.78 3.94 3.51
CA LEU A 111 8.90 2.78 3.47
C LEU A 111 7.50 3.23 3.08
N VAL A 112 6.97 2.62 2.03
CA VAL A 112 5.58 2.75 1.61
C VAL A 112 4.87 1.43 1.91
N VAL A 113 3.78 1.48 2.69
CA VAL A 113 2.91 0.33 2.94
C VAL A 113 1.61 0.55 2.20
N ALA A 114 1.45 -0.07 1.04
CA ALA A 114 0.27 0.03 0.20
C ALA A 114 -0.81 -0.98 0.62
N TYR A 115 -2.08 -0.56 0.64
CA TYR A 115 -3.19 -1.45 0.96
C TYR A 115 -3.96 -1.86 -0.30
N TYR A 116 -4.03 -3.17 -0.51
CA TYR A 116 -4.83 -3.80 -1.56
C TYR A 116 -6.08 -4.43 -0.95
N PHE A 117 -7.19 -3.71 -1.01
CA PHE A 117 -8.45 -4.16 -0.42
C PHE A 117 -9.24 -5.02 -1.41
N ILE A 118 -9.48 -6.29 -1.06
CA ILE A 118 -10.30 -7.21 -1.86
C ILE A 118 -11.74 -6.71 -2.05
N PRO A 119 -12.43 -6.16 -1.03
CA PRO A 119 -13.83 -5.75 -1.17
C PRO A 119 -14.10 -4.71 -2.26
N VAL A 120 -13.08 -3.94 -2.64
CA VAL A 120 -13.18 -2.90 -3.68
C VAL A 120 -12.40 -3.24 -4.95
N ALA A 121 -11.76 -4.41 -5.00
CA ALA A 121 -11.16 -4.93 -6.22
C ALA A 121 -12.25 -5.48 -7.16
N PRO A 122 -12.08 -5.38 -8.50
CA PRO A 122 -10.99 -4.74 -9.21
C PRO A 122 -11.18 -3.22 -9.40
N ARG A 123 -12.28 -2.65 -8.87
CA ARG A 123 -12.70 -1.28 -9.19
C ARG A 123 -11.72 -0.24 -8.67
N LEU A 124 -11.30 -0.34 -7.42
CA LEU A 124 -10.41 0.62 -6.76
C LEU A 124 -8.99 0.09 -6.55
N ASN A 125 -8.84 -1.23 -6.51
CA ASN A 125 -7.56 -1.93 -6.47
C ASN A 125 -7.47 -2.90 -7.65
N CYS A 126 -6.48 -2.71 -8.54
CA CYS A 126 -6.24 -3.60 -9.67
C CYS A 126 -4.86 -3.40 -10.29
N VAL A 127 -4.44 -4.34 -11.12
CA VAL A 127 -3.18 -4.26 -11.86
C VAL A 127 -3.45 -4.17 -13.36
N LYS A 128 -2.65 -3.39 -14.10
CA LYS A 128 -2.76 -3.23 -15.55
C LYS A 128 -1.37 -3.33 -16.19
N LYS A 129 -1.22 -4.26 -17.14
CA LYS A 129 0.00 -4.42 -17.93
C LYS A 129 0.40 -3.10 -18.62
N PRO A 130 1.70 -2.88 -18.89
CA PRO A 130 2.13 -1.69 -19.62
C PRO A 130 1.58 -1.70 -21.06
N GLU A 131 1.36 -0.52 -21.62
CA GLU A 131 0.86 -0.37 -23.00
C GLU A 131 1.96 -0.60 -24.04
N ARG A 132 3.22 -0.51 -23.64
CA ARG A 132 4.42 -0.73 -24.45
C ARG A 132 5.40 -1.62 -23.66
N SER A 133 6.26 -2.37 -24.35
CA SER A 133 7.22 -3.30 -23.72
C SER A 133 8.09 -2.66 -22.64
N ASN A 134 8.54 -1.42 -22.84
CA ASN A 134 9.40 -0.69 -21.89
C ASN A 134 8.62 0.29 -20.97
N GLY A 135 7.29 0.19 -20.96
CA GLY A 135 6.41 1.07 -20.19
C GLY A 135 6.25 0.65 -18.73
N TYR A 136 5.68 1.55 -17.93
CA TYR A 136 5.28 1.23 -16.56
C TYR A 136 4.00 0.40 -16.59
N SER A 137 4.03 -0.73 -15.87
CA SER A 137 2.80 -1.36 -15.44
C SER A 137 2.09 -0.46 -14.42
N ARG A 138 0.77 -0.51 -14.33
CA ARG A 138 0.01 0.30 -13.36
C ARG A 138 -0.53 -0.59 -12.25
N ILE A 139 -0.41 -0.11 -11.02
CA ILE A 139 -1.00 -0.73 -9.84
C ILE A 139 -1.89 0.30 -9.20
N ARG A 140 -3.19 0.05 -9.29
CA ARG A 140 -4.19 0.93 -8.73
C ARG A 140 -4.30 0.67 -7.24
N LEU A 141 -4.07 1.70 -6.44
CA LEU A 141 -4.18 1.69 -4.99
C LEU A 141 -4.92 2.97 -4.56
N GLN A 142 -5.59 2.94 -3.41
CA GLN A 142 -6.29 4.12 -2.87
C GLN A 142 -5.74 4.56 -1.54
N CYS A 143 -5.19 3.64 -0.75
CA CYS A 143 -4.72 3.93 0.59
C CYS A 143 -3.33 3.36 0.80
N TYR A 144 -2.52 4.07 1.54
CA TYR A 144 -1.16 3.68 1.88
C TYR A 144 -0.67 4.44 3.12
N ILE A 145 0.35 3.89 3.77
CA ILE A 145 1.20 4.61 4.70
C ILE A 145 2.46 5.03 3.96
N ALA A 146 2.85 6.28 4.12
CA ALA A 146 4.16 6.82 3.77
C ALA A 146 4.48 7.91 4.79
N ASP A 147 5.74 8.33 4.91
CA ASP A 147 6.17 9.56 5.62
C ASP A 147 5.59 9.81 7.03
N GLY A 148 5.16 8.76 7.73
CA GLY A 148 4.53 8.88 9.05
C GLY A 148 3.04 9.19 9.04
N SER A 149 2.40 9.18 7.88
CA SER A 149 0.99 9.50 7.69
C SER A 149 0.24 8.38 6.94
N PHE A 150 -1.07 8.31 7.16
CA PHE A 150 -1.96 7.52 6.34
C PHE A 150 -2.61 8.40 5.28
N TRP A 151 -2.63 7.89 4.06
CA TRP A 151 -3.08 8.63 2.89
C TRP A 151 -4.31 8.00 2.28
N PHE A 152 -5.27 8.83 1.91
CA PHE A 152 -6.34 8.50 0.98
C PHE A 152 -6.06 9.22 -0.33
N ARG A 153 -5.57 8.49 -1.33
CA ARG A 153 -5.11 9.05 -2.61
C ARG A 153 -4.00 10.09 -2.37
N ASN A 154 -4.25 11.35 -2.66
CA ASN A 154 -3.31 12.47 -2.50
C ASN A 154 -3.58 13.32 -1.25
N GLU A 155 -4.45 12.87 -0.35
CA GLU A 155 -4.85 13.61 0.84
C GLU A 155 -4.42 12.86 2.10
N ARG A 156 -3.72 13.55 3.00
CA ARG A 156 -3.37 13.00 4.31
C ARG A 156 -4.58 13.04 5.23
N VAL A 157 -4.73 12.06 6.11
CA VAL A 157 -5.80 12.05 7.12
C VAL A 157 -5.78 13.32 7.99
N GLU A 158 -4.59 13.81 8.28
CA GLU A 158 -4.32 15.06 9.01
C GLU A 158 -4.99 16.27 8.34
N GLU A 159 -4.96 16.32 7.01
CA GLU A 159 -5.55 17.40 6.21
C GLU A 159 -7.08 17.24 6.11
N MET A 160 -7.56 16.00 6.08
CA MET A 160 -9.00 15.68 5.96
C MET A 160 -9.80 16.01 7.21
N ALA A 161 -9.24 15.69 8.39
CA ALA A 161 -10.01 15.64 9.63
C ALA A 161 -9.36 16.35 10.82
N GLY A 162 -8.16 16.92 10.65
CA GLY A 162 -7.44 17.61 11.73
C GLY A 162 -7.00 16.68 12.88
N VAL A 163 -7.01 15.37 12.66
CA VAL A 163 -6.50 14.37 13.60
C VAL A 163 -5.07 14.00 13.22
N ALA A 164 -4.20 13.79 14.21
CA ALA A 164 -2.77 13.58 13.96
C ALA A 164 -2.26 12.24 14.54
N PRO A 165 -1.21 11.63 13.95
CA PRO A 165 -0.59 10.39 14.45
C PRO A 165 -0.18 10.44 15.93
N GLU A 166 0.07 11.63 16.46
CA GLU A 166 0.41 11.90 17.87
C GLU A 166 -0.76 11.61 18.84
N SER A 167 -1.99 11.53 18.32
CA SER A 167 -3.19 11.02 19.00
C SER A 167 -3.59 9.67 18.41
N PRO A 168 -2.81 8.60 18.65
CA PRO A 168 -2.86 7.37 17.86
C PRO A 168 -4.22 6.66 17.90
N ASP A 169 -4.92 6.73 19.03
CA ASP A 169 -6.25 6.10 19.18
C ASP A 169 -7.29 6.79 18.30
N VAL A 170 -7.35 8.12 18.35
CA VAL A 170 -8.29 8.92 17.55
C VAL A 170 -7.96 8.78 16.07
N TYR A 171 -6.67 8.86 15.73
CA TYR A 171 -6.18 8.74 14.35
C TYR A 171 -6.53 7.37 13.74
N TYR A 172 -6.19 6.28 14.45
CA TYR A 172 -6.51 4.92 14.01
C TYR A 172 -8.02 4.68 13.89
N ASN A 173 -8.81 5.11 14.88
CA ASN A 173 -10.26 4.91 14.86
C ASN A 173 -10.91 5.66 13.69
N PHE A 174 -10.52 6.91 13.44
CA PHE A 174 -11.00 7.68 12.29
C PHE A 174 -10.74 6.93 10.97
N ILE A 175 -9.51 6.43 10.77
CA ILE A 175 -9.14 5.71 9.55
C ILE A 175 -9.97 4.45 9.41
N ARG A 176 -10.09 3.66 10.47
CA ARG A 176 -10.85 2.41 10.45
C ARG A 176 -12.33 2.66 10.14
N GLU A 177 -12.93 3.66 10.78
CA GLU A 177 -14.32 4.06 10.54
C GLU A 177 -14.52 4.52 9.10
N LYS A 178 -13.60 5.33 8.56
CA LYS A 178 -13.64 5.77 7.17
C LYS A 178 -13.48 4.63 6.18
N LEU A 179 -12.51 3.72 6.39
CA LEU A 179 -12.32 2.53 5.57
C LEU A 179 -13.58 1.65 5.57
N CYS A 180 -14.25 1.53 6.72
CA CYS A 180 -15.52 0.80 6.84
C CYS A 180 -16.65 1.51 6.08
N ALA A 181 -16.82 2.82 6.28
CA ALA A 181 -17.87 3.63 5.63
C ALA A 181 -17.73 3.63 4.10
N ASP A 182 -16.50 3.68 3.60
CA ASP A 182 -16.20 3.67 2.15
C ASP A 182 -16.18 2.25 1.56
N GLY A 183 -16.41 1.21 2.37
CA GLY A 183 -16.54 -0.19 1.93
C GLY A 183 -15.22 -0.92 1.65
N TYR A 184 -14.08 -0.39 2.12
CA TYR A 184 -12.77 -1.03 1.98
C TYR A 184 -12.60 -2.22 2.93
N ILE A 185 -13.21 -2.15 4.11
CA ILE A 185 -13.19 -3.22 5.13
C ILE A 185 -14.61 -3.46 5.64
N ARG A 186 -14.85 -4.64 6.22
CA ARG A 186 -16.15 -4.98 6.81
C ARG A 186 -16.30 -4.33 8.20
N PRO A 187 -17.53 -4.00 8.64
CA PRO A 187 -17.79 -3.61 10.02
C PRO A 187 -17.34 -4.72 10.97
N SER A 188 -16.73 -4.35 12.10
CA SER A 188 -16.50 -5.30 13.19
C SER A 188 -17.86 -5.65 13.80
N ASN A 189 -18.24 -6.94 13.75
CA ASN A 189 -19.41 -7.45 14.49
C ASN A 189 -19.18 -7.39 16.00
#